data_AF-A0A1N6W339-F1
#
_entry.id   AF-A0A1N6W339-F1
#
_cell.length_a   1.000
_cell.length_b   1.000
_cell.length_c   1.000
_cell.angle_alpha   90.00
_cell.angle_beta   90.00
_cell.angle_gamma   90.00
#
_symmetry.space_group_name_H-M   'P 1'
#
loop_
_entity.id
_entity.type
_entity.pdbx_description
1 polymer ?
#
loop_
_entity_poly.entity_id
_entity_poly.type
_entity_poly.pdbx_seq_one_letter_code
_entity_poly.pdbx_strand_id
1 'polypeptide(L)'
;MELHGASLAAPPVLPTTATGRLSATIERVLARLVEVVAATLVLTEIVILGAGVMARYVFHAPLIWSDELASILFLWLSMLGAVLALHRGEHMRMTGLVTRVPAHLRPLLEALALTASIAFLLMIIPHAIDYAEEENFIVTPALGISNAWRAAALPVGIALMLAAAGFRLARFRDWKPVLAAVAITALLVGLFWLAGPALKPLGKLNLIVFFVGVVALNVFSGVPIAFSFALATFGYLACTTSTPMLVMVGRLDEGMSHLILLAVPLFIFLGALIEMTGMARAMIQFLASLLGHVRGGLSYVLIGAMYLVSGISGSKIADMAAIAPVLFPEMQKRGAKPGDLVALLSATGAQTETIPPSIVLITIGSVTGVSIAALFTGGMLPALVLGVALCFVVWRRYRDEDLSHVVREKKGVIARLALIALPAIALPFVIRAAVVEGVATATEVSTIGIAYAVLAGLLLYRQFDWRRLPRMLIETASLTGAIIFIIGTATAMAWGLTQSGFSRDLAQAMAAVPGGHWGFLGISIAAFIVLGSVLEGIPAMVLFGPLVFPIARTVGIHEVHYAMVVIFAMGIGLFAPPFGVGYYGACAISKVNPDEGMKHIWGYMAALVVGLLVVAAFPWISTGFLR
;
A
#
# COMPACT_ATOMS: atom_id res chain seq x y z
N MET A 1 -0.38 -12.47 17.57
CA MET A 1 0.97 -11.96 17.29
C MET A 1 0.85 -10.46 17.11
N GLU A 2 1.13 -9.66 18.14
CA GLU A 2 1.12 -8.19 18.06
C GLU A 2 2.34 -7.72 17.27
N LEU A 3 2.20 -7.63 15.95
CA LEU A 3 3.22 -7.12 15.04
C LEU A 3 2.53 -6.26 13.98
N HIS A 4 2.00 -5.11 14.38
CA HIS A 4 1.65 -4.03 13.46
C HIS A 4 2.13 -2.72 14.08
N GLY A 5 2.99 -2.02 13.33
CA GLY A 5 3.46 -0.67 13.63
C GLY A 5 4.55 -0.59 14.69
N ALA A 6 5.66 0.08 14.34
CA ALA A 6 6.46 0.84 15.30
C ALA A 6 5.63 2.02 15.85
N SER A 7 4.54 1.69 16.54
CA SER A 7 3.89 2.53 17.52
C SER A 7 4.76 2.41 18.77
N LEU A 8 5.28 3.54 19.25
CA LEU A 8 5.84 3.63 20.61
C LEU A 8 4.89 2.87 21.55
N ALA A 9 5.42 1.88 22.27
CA ALA A 9 4.65 0.98 23.12
C ALA A 9 3.56 1.74 23.89
N ALA A 10 2.31 1.31 23.79
CA ALA A 10 1.23 1.86 24.60
C ALA A 10 1.60 1.67 26.08
N PRO A 11 1.80 2.73 26.88
CA PRO A 11 1.93 2.55 28.31
C PRO A 11 0.61 1.99 28.88
N PRO A 12 0.66 1.21 29.96
CA PRO A 12 -0.53 0.58 30.52
C PRO A 12 -1.55 1.64 30.99
N VAL A 13 -2.82 1.33 30.72
CA VAL A 13 -3.99 2.14 31.04
C VAL A 13 -4.25 2.13 32.55
N LEU A 14 -4.36 3.31 33.16
CA LEU A 14 -5.09 3.49 34.42
C LEU A 14 -6.00 4.73 34.33
N PRO A 15 -7.34 4.58 34.29
CA PRO A 15 -8.25 5.68 34.54
C PRO A 15 -8.60 5.65 36.05
N THR A 16 -8.03 6.58 36.81
CA THR A 16 -8.34 6.76 38.24
C THR A 16 -9.69 7.46 38.47
N THR A 17 -10.32 8.02 37.42
CA THR A 17 -11.64 8.68 37.50
C THR A 17 -12.75 7.87 36.81
N ALA A 18 -13.97 7.93 37.34
CA ALA A 18 -15.14 7.22 36.79
C ALA A 18 -15.47 7.63 35.34
N THR A 19 -15.25 8.90 34.99
CA THR A 19 -15.40 9.45 33.63
C THR A 19 -14.37 8.90 32.65
N GLY A 20 -13.13 8.65 33.10
CA GLY A 20 -12.09 7.99 32.31
C GLY A 20 -12.39 6.52 32.02
N ARG A 21 -13.06 5.82 32.95
CA ARG A 21 -13.48 4.42 32.73
C ARG A 21 -14.65 4.31 31.76
N LEU A 22 -15.61 5.23 31.83
CA LEU A 22 -16.76 5.28 30.93
C LEU A 22 -16.32 5.54 29.48
N SER A 23 -15.50 6.57 29.25
CA SER A 23 -14.97 6.91 27.92
C SER A 23 -14.15 5.76 27.31
N ALA A 24 -13.25 5.14 28.08
CA ALA A 24 -12.49 3.98 27.63
C ALA A 24 -13.37 2.75 27.34
N THR A 25 -14.54 2.65 27.95
CA THR A 25 -15.50 1.56 27.67
C THR A 25 -16.27 1.86 26.40
N ILE A 26 -16.77 3.08 26.22
CA ILE A 26 -17.44 3.52 24.98
C ILE A 26 -16.51 3.34 23.78
N GLU A 27 -15.26 3.78 23.88
CA GLU A 27 -14.27 3.63 22.81
C GLU A 27 -14.04 2.17 22.44
N ARG A 28 -13.87 1.28 23.43
CA ARG A 28 -13.68 -0.16 23.18
C ARG A 28 -14.90 -0.81 22.55
N VAL A 29 -16.11 -0.41 22.95
CA VAL A 29 -17.36 -0.91 22.35
C VAL A 29 -17.48 -0.43 20.92
N LEU A 30 -17.26 0.86 20.67
CA LEU A 30 -17.32 1.44 19.32
C LEU A 30 -16.29 0.79 18.40
N ALA A 31 -15.04 0.68 18.84
CA ALA A 31 -13.97 0.04 18.07
C ALA A 31 -14.34 -1.41 17.73
N ARG A 32 -14.82 -2.19 18.70
CA ARG A 32 -15.26 -3.58 18.45
C ARG A 32 -16.42 -3.66 17.46
N LEU A 33 -17.40 -2.76 17.55
CA LEU A 33 -18.51 -2.73 16.60
C LEU A 33 -18.02 -2.46 15.18
N VAL A 34 -17.14 -1.46 15.01
CA VAL A 34 -16.52 -1.15 13.71
C VAL A 34 -15.70 -2.34 13.21
N GLU A 35 -14.92 -3.00 14.08
CA GLU A 35 -14.14 -4.18 13.73
C GLU A 35 -15.03 -5.34 13.23
N VAL A 36 -16.12 -5.65 13.93
CA VAL A 36 -17.05 -6.72 13.53
C VAL A 36 -17.72 -6.39 12.20
N VAL A 37 -18.21 -5.16 12.03
CA VAL A 37 -18.87 -4.75 10.78
C VAL A 37 -17.87 -4.79 9.63
N ALA A 38 -16.68 -4.22 9.78
CA ALA A 38 -15.66 -4.20 8.73
C ALA A 38 -15.18 -5.62 8.35
N ALA A 39 -14.97 -6.50 9.33
CA ALA A 39 -14.63 -7.90 9.07
C ALA A 39 -15.76 -8.65 8.34
N THR A 40 -17.01 -8.36 8.70
CA THR A 40 -18.18 -8.92 8.02
C THR A 40 -18.25 -8.43 6.59
N LEU A 41 -18.00 -7.14 6.32
CA LEU A 41 -17.97 -6.58 4.97
C LEU A 41 -16.93 -7.27 4.09
N VAL A 42 -15.69 -7.46 4.57
CA VAL A 42 -14.66 -8.21 3.82
C VAL A 42 -15.15 -9.62 3.49
N LEU A 43 -15.73 -10.33 4.45
CA LEU A 43 -16.26 -11.67 4.23
C LEU A 43 -17.41 -11.67 3.22
N THR A 44 -18.32 -10.71 3.33
CA THR A 44 -19.45 -10.54 2.43
C THR A 44 -18.99 -10.23 1.01
N GLU A 45 -17.98 -9.37 0.83
CA GLU A 45 -17.38 -9.11 -0.49
C GLU A 45 -16.76 -10.37 -1.10
N ILE A 46 -15.99 -11.13 -0.32
CA ILE A 46 -15.42 -12.42 -0.77
C ILE A 46 -16.53 -13.35 -1.27
N VAL A 47 -17.64 -13.44 -0.52
CA VAL A 47 -18.78 -14.31 -0.86
C VAL A 47 -19.53 -13.81 -2.08
N ILE A 48 -19.84 -12.50 -2.17
CA ILE A 48 -20.57 -11.93 -3.30
C ILE A 48 -19.77 -12.06 -4.59
N LEU A 49 -18.50 -11.70 -4.56
CA LEU A 49 -17.62 -11.77 -5.74
C LEU A 49 -17.36 -13.23 -6.12
N GLY A 50 -17.13 -14.11 -5.14
CA GLY A 50 -17.01 -15.55 -5.39
C GLY A 50 -18.29 -16.15 -5.95
N ALA A 51 -19.47 -15.73 -5.49
CA ALA A 51 -20.76 -16.15 -6.03
C ALA A 51 -20.96 -15.64 -7.46
N GLY A 52 -20.59 -14.39 -7.75
CA GLY A 52 -20.61 -13.82 -9.09
C GLY A 52 -19.74 -14.60 -10.07
N VAL A 53 -18.52 -14.97 -9.65
CA VAL A 53 -17.58 -15.81 -10.41
C VAL A 53 -18.20 -17.19 -10.66
N MET A 54 -18.67 -17.87 -9.62
CA MET A 54 -19.29 -19.20 -9.75
C MET A 54 -20.52 -19.17 -10.67
N ALA A 55 -21.39 -18.18 -10.51
CA ALA A 55 -22.58 -17.98 -11.33
C ALA A 55 -22.21 -17.79 -12.80
N ARG A 56 -21.15 -17.01 -13.09
CA ARG A 56 -20.67 -16.74 -14.45
C ARG A 56 -19.99 -17.95 -15.10
N TYR A 57 -19.03 -18.58 -14.42
CA TYR A 57 -18.19 -19.62 -15.03
C TYR A 57 -18.74 -21.05 -14.89
N VAL A 58 -19.46 -21.35 -13.81
CA VAL A 58 -19.96 -22.71 -13.53
C VAL A 58 -21.41 -22.85 -13.98
N PHE A 59 -22.24 -21.85 -13.69
CA PHE A 59 -23.68 -21.91 -13.97
C PHE A 59 -24.09 -21.18 -15.26
N HIS A 60 -23.16 -20.48 -15.92
CA HIS A 60 -23.41 -19.66 -17.12
C HIS A 60 -24.57 -18.65 -16.96
N ALA A 61 -24.77 -18.15 -15.74
CA ALA A 61 -25.85 -17.24 -15.35
C ALA A 61 -25.28 -16.07 -14.52
N PRO A 62 -24.72 -15.02 -15.14
CA PRO A 62 -24.06 -13.93 -14.42
C PRO A 62 -25.02 -13.13 -13.54
N LEU A 63 -24.59 -12.82 -12.31
CA LEU A 63 -25.35 -12.01 -11.35
C LEU A 63 -25.12 -10.52 -11.62
N ILE A 64 -26.03 -9.88 -12.35
CA ILE A 64 -25.87 -8.47 -12.77
C ILE A 64 -25.78 -7.50 -11.57
N TRP A 65 -26.43 -7.84 -10.45
CA TRP A 65 -26.44 -7.02 -9.24
C TRP A 65 -25.18 -7.16 -8.38
N SER A 66 -24.32 -8.17 -8.61
CA SER A 66 -23.17 -8.44 -7.73
C SER A 66 -22.16 -7.32 -7.73
N ASP A 67 -21.87 -6.76 -8.89
CA ASP A 67 -20.84 -5.74 -9.06
C ASP A 67 -21.29 -4.41 -8.43
N GLU A 68 -22.57 -4.07 -8.58
CA GLU A 68 -23.17 -2.90 -7.97
C GLU A 68 -23.21 -3.01 -6.45
N LEU A 69 -23.68 -4.15 -5.90
CA LEU A 69 -23.67 -4.38 -4.46
C LEU A 69 -22.26 -4.37 -3.89
N ALA A 70 -21.29 -5.00 -4.58
CA ALA A 70 -19.89 -5.01 -4.17
C ALA A 70 -19.32 -3.58 -4.13
N SER A 71 -19.61 -2.74 -5.13
CA SER A 71 -19.17 -1.33 -5.12
C SER A 71 -19.71 -0.56 -3.90
N ILE A 72 -20.96 -0.80 -3.51
CA ILE A 72 -21.58 -0.14 -2.37
C ILE A 72 -20.89 -0.58 -1.07
N LEU A 73 -20.77 -1.89 -0.88
CA LEU A 73 -20.13 -2.46 0.31
C LEU A 73 -18.65 -2.07 0.40
N PHE A 74 -17.98 -1.89 -0.74
CA PHE A 74 -16.58 -1.48 -0.79
C PHE A 74 -16.33 -0.09 -0.26
N LEU A 75 -17.22 0.86 -0.56
CA LEU A 75 -17.10 2.21 -0.01
C LEU A 75 -17.30 2.20 1.51
N TRP A 76 -18.26 1.41 2.00
CA TRP A 76 -18.46 1.17 3.44
C TRP A 76 -17.25 0.52 4.08
N LEU A 77 -16.69 -0.53 3.48
CA LEU A 77 -15.49 -1.21 3.94
C LEU A 77 -14.31 -0.24 4.01
N SER A 78 -14.14 0.58 2.98
CA SER A 78 -13.05 1.54 2.87
C SER A 78 -13.14 2.59 3.98
N MET A 79 -14.33 3.15 4.21
CA MET A 79 -14.56 4.16 5.25
C MET A 79 -14.43 3.58 6.66
N LEU A 80 -15.00 2.41 6.94
CA LEU A 80 -14.85 1.75 8.25
C LEU A 80 -13.43 1.24 8.48
N GLY A 81 -12.76 0.75 7.44
CA GLY A 81 -11.35 0.40 7.47
C GLY A 81 -10.46 1.60 7.79
N ALA A 82 -10.76 2.78 7.23
CA ALA A 82 -10.04 4.01 7.53
C ALA A 82 -10.21 4.45 9.00
N VAL A 83 -11.38 4.20 9.60
CA VAL A 83 -11.63 4.38 11.05
C VAL A 83 -10.72 3.44 11.86
N LEU A 84 -10.66 2.16 11.51
CA LEU A 84 -9.80 1.18 12.18
C LEU A 84 -8.33 1.55 12.07
N ALA A 85 -7.89 1.96 10.88
CA ALA A 85 -6.51 2.39 10.64
C ALA A 85 -6.15 3.63 11.47
N LEU A 86 -7.08 4.58 11.64
CA LEU A 86 -6.86 5.76 12.48
C LEU A 86 -6.82 5.41 13.97
N HIS A 87 -7.70 4.52 14.40
CA HIS A 87 -7.75 4.02 15.78
C HIS A 87 -6.47 3.28 16.16
N ARG A 88 -5.94 2.42 15.27
CA ARG A 88 -4.73 1.62 15.47
C ARG A 88 -3.44 2.36 15.15
N GLY A 89 -3.52 3.53 14.51
CA GLY A 89 -2.35 4.27 14.03
C GLY A 89 -1.62 3.59 12.87
N GLU A 90 -2.36 2.82 12.07
CA GLU A 90 -1.88 2.09 10.88
C GLU A 90 -1.94 2.93 9.60
N HIS A 91 -2.56 4.13 9.64
CA HIS A 91 -2.43 5.08 8.53
C HIS A 91 -0.96 5.40 8.27
N MET A 92 -0.62 5.40 6.98
CA MET A 92 0.73 5.63 6.52
C MET A 92 1.24 7.02 6.90
N ARG A 93 2.39 7.07 7.58
CA ARG A 93 3.05 8.30 8.04
C ARG A 93 4.56 8.20 7.92
N MET A 94 5.23 9.33 7.68
CA MET A 94 6.69 9.40 7.65
C MET A 94 7.25 9.39 9.08
N THR A 95 7.52 8.22 9.65
CA THR A 95 8.03 8.08 11.02
C THR A 95 9.55 8.26 11.12
N GLY A 96 10.29 8.11 10.03
CA GLY A 96 11.76 8.14 10.03
C GLY A 96 12.36 9.46 10.53
N LEU A 97 11.67 10.58 10.29
CA LEU A 97 12.10 11.90 10.80
C LEU A 97 11.59 12.16 12.22
N VAL A 98 10.32 11.82 12.50
CA VAL A 98 9.71 11.99 13.84
C VAL A 98 10.51 11.23 14.91
N THR A 99 11.06 10.06 14.56
CA THR A 99 11.91 9.27 15.47
C THR A 99 13.28 9.89 15.74
N ARG A 100 13.80 10.75 14.85
CA ARG A 100 15.06 11.50 15.06
C ARG A 100 14.87 12.75 15.93
N VAL A 101 13.63 13.23 16.10
CA VAL A 101 13.32 14.38 16.93
C VAL A 101 13.52 14.04 18.42
N PRO A 102 14.03 14.98 19.25
CA PRO A 102 14.15 14.82 20.70
C PRO A 102 12.86 14.30 21.36
N ALA A 103 13.01 13.43 22.36
CA ALA A 103 11.90 12.74 23.00
C ALA A 103 10.81 13.67 23.57
N HIS A 104 11.16 14.91 23.94
CA HIS A 104 10.21 15.89 24.48
C HIS A 104 9.28 16.51 23.42
N LEU A 105 9.65 16.52 22.13
CA LEU A 105 8.81 17.06 21.04
C LEU A 105 7.95 15.99 20.36
N ARG A 106 8.24 14.69 20.56
CA ARG A 106 7.47 13.59 19.95
C ARG A 106 5.98 13.64 20.32
N PRO A 107 5.59 13.86 21.59
CA PRO A 107 4.17 13.99 21.95
C PRO A 107 3.49 15.18 21.26
N LEU A 108 4.20 16.29 21.06
CA LEU A 108 3.67 17.45 20.35
C LEU A 108 3.42 17.14 18.88
N LEU A 109 4.36 16.47 18.19
CA LEU A 109 4.20 16.08 16.78
C LEU A 109 3.07 15.05 16.60
N GLU A 110 2.93 14.09 17.52
CA GLU A 110 1.82 13.14 17.49
C GLU A 110 0.46 13.83 17.74
N ALA A 111 0.40 14.77 18.67
CA ALA A 111 -0.79 15.58 18.90
C ALA A 111 -1.10 16.51 17.71
N LEU A 112 -0.08 17.08 17.07
CA LEU A 112 -0.22 17.90 15.85
C LEU A 112 -0.80 17.05 14.70
N ALA A 113 -0.27 15.84 14.50
CA ALA A 113 -0.76 14.91 13.49
C ALA A 113 -2.25 14.58 13.69
N LEU A 114 -2.67 14.32 14.93
CA LEU A 114 -4.07 14.04 15.25
C LEU A 114 -4.96 15.29 15.11
N THR A 115 -4.54 16.43 15.61
CA THR A 115 -5.33 17.67 15.55
C THR A 115 -5.49 18.18 14.12
N ALA A 116 -4.46 18.06 13.27
CA ALA A 116 -4.56 18.36 11.85
C ALA A 116 -5.57 17.43 11.14
N SER A 117 -5.55 16.13 11.46
CA SER A 117 -6.52 15.16 10.94
C SER A 117 -7.96 15.50 11.39
N ILE A 118 -8.14 15.86 12.67
CA ILE A 118 -9.44 16.31 13.22
C ILE A 118 -9.91 17.58 12.52
N ALA A 119 -9.03 18.56 12.29
CA ALA A 119 -9.37 19.80 11.62
C ALA A 119 -9.93 19.53 10.21
N PHE A 120 -9.25 18.69 9.42
CA PHE A 120 -9.78 18.28 8.11
C PHE A 120 -11.16 17.64 8.21
N LEU A 121 -11.31 16.65 9.10
CA LEU A 121 -12.55 15.90 9.26
C LEU A 121 -13.73 16.81 9.68
N LEU A 122 -13.48 17.80 10.56
CA LEU A 122 -14.49 18.80 10.95
C LEU A 122 -14.88 19.73 9.80
N MET A 123 -13.92 20.10 8.93
CA MET A 123 -14.19 20.97 7.79
C MET A 123 -14.92 20.26 6.66
N ILE A 124 -14.65 18.97 6.43
CA ILE A 124 -15.22 18.23 5.30
C ILE A 124 -16.58 17.58 5.64
N ILE A 125 -16.89 17.32 6.92
CA ILE A 125 -18.12 16.61 7.29
C ILE A 125 -19.43 17.25 6.79
N PRO A 126 -19.61 18.59 6.80
CA PRO A 126 -20.86 19.18 6.30
C PRO A 126 -21.02 18.91 4.79
N HIS A 127 -19.94 19.07 4.03
CA HIS A 127 -19.94 18.80 2.59
C HIS A 127 -20.13 17.32 2.26
N ALA A 128 -19.73 16.41 3.15
CA ALA A 128 -19.99 14.98 3.00
C ALA A 128 -21.47 14.62 3.25
N ILE A 129 -22.14 15.36 4.13
CA ILE A 129 -23.59 15.22 4.36
C ILE A 129 -24.33 15.76 3.14
N ASP A 130 -24.00 16.98 2.69
CA ASP A 130 -24.60 17.59 1.48
C ASP A 130 -24.47 16.65 0.27
N TYR A 131 -23.30 16.03 0.07
CA TYR A 131 -23.08 15.07 -1.02
C TYR A 131 -23.97 13.83 -0.91
N ALA A 132 -24.13 13.27 0.29
CA ALA A 132 -25.00 12.12 0.49
C ALA A 132 -26.49 12.45 0.27
N GLU A 133 -26.90 13.68 0.56
CA GLU A 133 -28.25 14.17 0.29
C GLU A 133 -28.50 14.38 -1.20
N GLU A 134 -27.55 14.95 -1.93
CA GLU A 134 -27.65 15.12 -3.40
C GLU A 134 -27.73 13.77 -4.13
N GLU A 135 -27.05 12.75 -3.64
CA GLU A 135 -27.07 11.39 -4.19
C GLU A 135 -28.40 10.65 -3.93
N ASN A 136 -29.32 11.20 -3.12
CA ASN A 136 -30.60 10.56 -2.83
C ASN A 136 -31.54 10.51 -4.04
N PHE A 137 -31.38 11.45 -4.98
CA PHE A 137 -32.18 11.51 -6.20
C PHE A 137 -31.71 10.53 -7.28
N ILE A 138 -30.54 9.91 -7.08
CA ILE A 138 -29.92 8.96 -8.02
C ILE A 138 -30.25 7.54 -7.55
N VAL A 139 -30.72 6.71 -8.48
CA VAL A 139 -31.05 5.30 -8.20
C VAL A 139 -30.09 4.39 -8.94
N THR A 140 -29.63 3.36 -8.25
CA THR A 140 -28.70 2.35 -8.76
C THR A 140 -29.36 1.49 -9.85
N PRO A 141 -28.78 1.36 -11.05
CA PRO A 141 -29.41 0.67 -12.19
C PRO A 141 -29.89 -0.77 -11.97
N ALA A 142 -29.15 -1.61 -11.22
CA ALA A 142 -29.50 -3.03 -11.10
C ALA A 142 -30.33 -3.35 -9.85
N LEU A 143 -30.04 -2.71 -8.72
CA LEU A 143 -30.71 -2.93 -7.44
C LEU A 143 -31.94 -2.03 -7.22
N GLY A 144 -32.06 -0.92 -7.96
CA GLY A 144 -33.15 0.03 -7.78
C GLY A 144 -33.17 0.74 -6.43
N ILE A 145 -32.02 0.80 -5.72
CA ILE A 145 -31.88 1.48 -4.42
C ILE A 145 -31.30 2.89 -4.60
N SER A 146 -31.59 3.78 -3.64
CA SER A 146 -31.03 5.13 -3.63
C SER A 146 -29.51 5.11 -3.44
N ASN A 147 -28.77 5.86 -4.26
CA ASN A 147 -27.31 5.96 -4.18
C ASN A 147 -26.84 6.67 -2.90
N ALA A 148 -27.74 7.35 -2.19
CA ALA A 148 -27.48 7.88 -0.85
C ALA A 148 -27.00 6.80 0.13
N TRP A 149 -27.41 5.53 -0.01
CA TRP A 149 -26.92 4.44 0.84
C TRP A 149 -25.42 4.19 0.67
N ARG A 150 -24.92 4.35 -0.55
CA ARG A 150 -23.50 4.28 -0.87
C ARG A 150 -22.81 5.53 -0.32
N ALA A 151 -23.28 6.71 -0.73
CA ALA A 151 -22.66 7.98 -0.36
C ALA A 151 -22.63 8.25 1.16
N ALA A 152 -23.61 7.73 1.92
CA ALA A 152 -23.68 7.82 3.38
C ALA A 152 -22.47 7.18 4.10
N ALA A 153 -21.74 6.28 3.44
CA ALA A 153 -20.48 5.75 3.98
C ALA A 153 -19.48 6.87 4.32
N LEU A 154 -19.46 7.95 3.53
CA LEU A 154 -18.55 9.09 3.73
C LEU A 154 -18.82 9.84 5.04
N PRO A 155 -19.99 10.47 5.25
CA PRO A 155 -20.25 11.20 6.49
C PRO A 155 -20.20 10.29 7.73
N VAL A 156 -20.66 9.04 7.63
CA VAL A 156 -20.58 8.08 8.75
C VAL A 156 -19.13 7.75 9.09
N GLY A 157 -18.30 7.42 8.10
CA GLY A 157 -16.89 7.13 8.33
C GLY A 157 -16.11 8.35 8.83
N ILE A 158 -16.41 9.56 8.34
CA ILE A 158 -15.81 10.82 8.82
C ILE A 158 -16.19 11.06 10.29
N ALA A 159 -17.46 10.90 10.67
CA ALA A 159 -17.92 11.03 12.06
C ALA A 159 -17.26 10.00 12.99
N LEU A 160 -17.14 8.75 12.55
CA LEU A 160 -16.46 7.71 13.32
C LEU A 160 -14.95 7.95 13.43
N MET A 161 -14.30 8.47 12.38
CA MET A 161 -12.90 8.89 12.43
C MET A 161 -12.69 10.06 13.40
N LEU A 162 -13.60 11.03 13.43
CA LEU A 162 -13.59 12.13 14.42
C LEU A 162 -13.66 11.59 15.85
N ALA A 163 -14.58 10.65 16.10
CA ALA A 163 -14.70 10.01 17.41
C ALA A 163 -13.41 9.25 17.78
N ALA A 164 -12.87 8.44 16.86
CA ALA A 164 -11.64 7.68 17.07
C ALA A 164 -10.42 8.59 17.35
N ALA A 165 -10.28 9.67 16.58
CA ALA A 165 -9.22 10.66 16.79
C ALA A 165 -9.38 11.41 18.11
N GLY A 166 -10.61 11.77 18.48
CA GLY A 166 -10.93 12.41 19.76
C GLY A 166 -10.59 11.52 20.95
N PHE A 167 -10.94 10.24 20.92
CA PHE A 167 -10.56 9.30 21.97
C PHE A 167 -9.04 9.11 22.04
N ARG A 168 -8.35 9.05 20.90
CA ARG A 168 -6.89 8.96 20.86
C ARG A 168 -6.20 10.20 21.44
N LEU A 169 -6.77 11.39 21.23
CA LEU A 169 -6.30 12.62 21.85
C LEU A 169 -6.50 12.60 23.38
N ALA A 170 -7.63 12.05 23.85
CA ALA A 170 -7.93 11.92 25.27
C ALA A 170 -7.02 10.91 26.01
N ARG A 171 -6.32 10.02 25.29
CA ARG A 171 -5.34 9.07 25.86
C ARG A 171 -3.97 9.70 26.16
N PHE A 172 -3.72 10.95 25.75
CA PHE A 172 -2.46 11.62 26.08
C PHE A 172 -2.32 11.82 27.59
N ARG A 173 -1.16 11.42 28.14
CA ARG A 173 -0.85 11.57 29.57
C ARG A 173 -0.77 13.04 29.99
N ASP A 174 -0.17 13.87 29.15
CA ASP A 174 0.00 15.30 29.37
C ASP A 174 -0.85 16.10 28.38
N TRP A 175 -1.69 17.00 28.90
CA TRP A 175 -2.59 17.82 28.07
C TRP A 175 -1.91 19.07 27.48
N LYS A 176 -0.74 19.46 27.99
CA LYS A 176 0.03 20.60 27.46
C LYS A 176 0.38 20.46 25.98
N PRO A 177 0.97 19.33 25.49
CA PRO A 177 1.24 19.15 24.06
C PRO A 177 -0.05 19.10 23.24
N VAL A 178 -1.14 18.58 23.80
CA VAL A 178 -2.46 18.56 23.13
C VAL A 178 -2.99 19.98 22.93
N LEU A 179 -3.02 20.79 23.98
CA LEU A 179 -3.49 22.18 23.90
C LEU A 179 -2.60 23.01 22.96
N ALA A 180 -1.28 22.81 23.01
CA ALA A 180 -0.35 23.45 22.09
C ALA A 180 -0.62 23.04 20.64
N ALA A 181 -0.82 21.75 20.37
CA ALA A 181 -1.15 21.25 19.04
C ALA A 181 -2.49 21.79 18.52
N VAL A 182 -3.53 21.82 19.38
CA VAL A 182 -4.83 22.42 19.03
C VAL A 182 -4.67 23.90 18.69
N ALA A 183 -3.94 24.66 19.51
CA ALA A 183 -3.69 26.08 19.27
C ALA A 183 -2.90 26.32 17.98
N ILE A 184 -1.85 25.53 17.71
CA ILE A 184 -1.06 25.61 16.47
C ILE A 184 -1.95 25.30 15.26
N THR A 185 -2.72 24.20 15.30
CA THR A 185 -3.59 23.81 14.20
C THR A 185 -4.67 24.87 13.95
N ALA A 186 -5.33 25.37 15.00
CA ALA A 186 -6.33 26.43 14.88
C ALA A 186 -5.73 27.74 14.35
N LEU A 187 -4.53 28.11 14.80
CA LEU A 187 -3.79 29.27 14.30
C LEU A 187 -3.45 29.12 12.83
N LEU A 188 -2.96 27.96 12.40
CA LEU A 188 -2.64 27.69 10.99
C LEU A 188 -3.88 27.76 10.11
N VAL A 189 -4.98 27.13 10.52
CA VAL A 189 -6.26 27.19 9.79
C VAL A 189 -6.77 28.65 9.71
N GLY A 190 -6.73 29.38 10.83
CA GLY A 190 -7.11 30.79 10.86
C GLY A 190 -6.21 31.67 10.00
N LEU A 191 -4.90 31.44 9.98
CA LEU A 191 -3.94 32.16 9.15
C LEU A 191 -4.21 31.93 7.66
N PHE A 192 -4.44 30.68 7.24
CA PHE A 192 -4.77 30.38 5.85
C PHE A 192 -6.10 31.00 5.43
N TRP A 193 -7.10 30.97 6.30
CA TRP A 193 -8.39 31.60 6.05
C TRP A 193 -8.26 33.13 5.86
N LEU A 194 -7.52 33.79 6.75
CA LEU A 194 -7.25 35.24 6.66
C LEU A 194 -6.36 35.60 5.48
N ALA A 195 -5.43 34.72 5.10
CA ALA A 195 -4.57 34.89 3.94
C ALA A 195 -5.29 34.62 2.61
N GLY A 196 -6.49 34.03 2.62
CA GLY A 196 -7.27 33.69 1.42
C GLY A 196 -7.34 34.80 0.36
N PRO A 197 -7.71 36.05 0.71
CA PRO A 197 -7.72 37.18 -0.23
C PRO A 197 -6.36 37.47 -0.87
N ALA A 198 -5.26 37.29 -0.12
CA ALA A 198 -3.90 37.48 -0.62
C ALA A 198 -3.39 36.30 -1.45
N LEU A 199 -3.92 35.09 -1.23
CA LEU A 199 -3.57 33.89 -1.97
C LEU A 199 -4.25 33.82 -3.35
N LYS A 200 -5.50 34.27 -3.48
CA LYS A 200 -6.25 34.27 -4.75
C LYS A 200 -5.48 34.84 -5.96
N PRO A 201 -4.80 36.01 -5.89
CA PRO A 201 -4.09 36.58 -7.04
C PRO A 201 -2.80 35.84 -7.42
N LEU A 202 -2.27 34.93 -6.60
CA LEU A 202 -0.98 34.27 -6.83
C LEU A 202 -1.01 33.22 -7.98
N GLY A 203 -2.20 32.85 -8.47
CA GLY A 203 -2.36 31.90 -9.56
C GLY A 203 -1.67 30.57 -9.26
N LYS A 204 -0.78 30.13 -10.16
CA LYS A 204 -0.09 28.82 -10.08
C LYS A 204 0.90 28.70 -8.91
N LEU A 205 1.36 29.80 -8.32
CA LEU A 205 2.23 29.74 -7.13
C LEU A 205 1.51 29.09 -5.94
N ASN A 206 0.18 29.16 -5.89
CA ASN A 206 -0.61 28.46 -4.88
C ASN A 206 -0.40 26.94 -4.92
N LEU A 207 -0.12 26.35 -6.08
CA LEU A 207 0.18 24.93 -6.19
C LEU A 207 1.44 24.58 -5.41
N ILE A 208 2.48 25.43 -5.47
CA ILE A 208 3.71 25.22 -4.70
C ILE A 208 3.43 25.38 -3.21
N VAL A 209 2.65 26.40 -2.81
CA VAL A 209 2.31 26.63 -1.41
C VAL A 209 1.57 25.44 -0.80
N PHE A 210 0.48 24.98 -1.44
CA PHE A 210 -0.36 23.92 -0.89
C PHE A 210 0.20 22.51 -1.18
N PHE A 211 0.51 22.19 -2.43
CA PHE A 211 0.85 20.82 -2.82
C PHE A 211 2.32 20.45 -2.57
N VAL A 212 3.22 21.43 -2.47
CA VAL A 212 4.61 21.20 -2.03
C VAL A 212 4.76 21.60 -0.57
N GLY A 213 4.46 22.85 -0.22
CA GLY A 213 4.67 23.40 1.12
C GLY A 213 3.84 22.71 2.21
N VAL A 214 2.50 22.77 2.10
CA VAL A 214 1.59 22.20 3.11
C VAL A 214 1.71 20.68 3.17
N VAL A 215 1.80 19.99 2.03
CA VAL A 215 2.02 18.53 2.01
C VAL A 215 3.34 18.17 2.67
N ALA A 216 4.46 18.81 2.29
CA ALA A 216 5.76 18.50 2.88
C ALA A 216 5.77 18.78 4.39
N LEU A 217 5.22 19.91 4.82
CA LEU A 217 5.12 20.26 6.25
C LEU A 217 4.36 19.16 7.02
N ASN A 218 3.17 18.78 6.53
CA ASN A 218 2.33 17.78 7.17
C ASN A 218 2.99 16.39 7.20
N VAL A 219 3.53 15.94 6.06
CA VAL A 219 4.19 14.64 5.94
C VAL A 219 5.40 14.57 6.87
N PHE A 220 6.27 15.59 6.85
CA PHE A 220 7.47 15.62 7.69
C PHE A 220 7.17 15.86 9.18
N SER A 221 6.02 16.46 9.53
CA SER A 221 5.55 16.52 10.92
C SER A 221 4.90 15.21 11.40
N GLY A 222 4.77 14.20 10.54
CA GLY A 222 4.19 12.90 10.87
C GLY A 222 2.67 12.83 10.78
N VAL A 223 2.01 13.81 10.17
CA VAL A 223 0.59 13.73 9.78
C VAL A 223 0.46 12.59 8.77
N PRO A 224 -0.58 11.72 8.87
CA PRO A 224 -0.72 10.66 7.88
C PRO A 224 -0.92 11.21 6.47
N ILE A 225 -0.43 10.48 5.47
CA ILE A 225 -0.31 10.96 4.09
C ILE A 225 -1.69 11.33 3.51
N ALA A 226 -2.73 10.51 3.77
CA ALA A 226 -4.10 10.81 3.33
C ALA A 226 -4.58 12.18 3.81
N PHE A 227 -4.43 12.47 5.11
CA PHE A 227 -4.82 13.75 5.69
C PHE A 227 -3.95 14.91 5.20
N SER A 228 -2.68 14.64 4.87
CA SER A 228 -1.78 15.64 4.30
C SER A 228 -2.25 16.08 2.91
N PHE A 229 -2.62 15.13 2.05
CA PHE A 229 -3.21 15.41 0.73
C PHE A 229 -4.58 16.06 0.85
N ALA A 230 -5.40 15.60 1.78
CA ALA A 230 -6.74 16.13 2.01
C ALA A 230 -6.69 17.59 2.49
N LEU A 231 -5.86 17.92 3.48
CA LEU A 231 -5.68 19.29 3.97
C LEU A 231 -5.11 20.22 2.90
N ALA A 232 -4.12 19.77 2.13
CA ALA A 232 -3.55 20.57 1.05
C ALA A 232 -4.58 20.86 -0.04
N THR A 233 -5.37 19.85 -0.43
CA THR A 233 -6.43 19.98 -1.44
C THR A 233 -7.56 20.86 -0.96
N PHE A 234 -8.05 20.63 0.26
CA PHE A 234 -9.08 21.46 0.88
C PHE A 234 -8.62 22.91 0.99
N GLY A 235 -7.41 23.15 1.51
CA GLY A 235 -6.83 24.48 1.65
C GLY A 235 -6.69 25.19 0.30
N TYR A 236 -6.18 24.50 -0.73
CA TYR A 236 -6.08 25.03 -2.08
C TYR A 236 -7.45 25.42 -2.63
N LEU A 237 -8.43 24.51 -2.60
CA LEU A 237 -9.75 24.77 -3.18
C LEU A 237 -10.48 25.88 -2.39
N ALA A 238 -10.49 25.83 -1.07
CA ALA A 238 -11.23 26.76 -0.23
C ALA A 238 -10.63 28.18 -0.22
N CYS A 239 -9.30 28.30 -0.23
CA CYS A 239 -8.64 29.61 -0.12
C CYS A 239 -8.40 30.27 -1.46
N THR A 240 -8.21 29.49 -2.54
CA THR A 240 -7.69 30.02 -3.81
C THR A 240 -8.66 29.89 -4.98
N THR A 241 -9.67 29.03 -4.88
CA THR A 241 -10.63 28.78 -5.97
C THR A 241 -12.05 29.16 -5.56
N SER A 242 -12.97 29.09 -6.53
CA SER A 242 -14.43 29.22 -6.32
C SER A 242 -15.16 27.89 -6.50
N THR A 243 -14.42 26.77 -6.55
CA THR A 243 -14.98 25.44 -6.74
C THR A 243 -15.76 25.03 -5.49
N PRO A 244 -17.01 24.53 -5.61
CA PRO A 244 -17.74 23.97 -4.47
C PRO A 244 -16.97 22.81 -3.82
N MET A 245 -16.88 22.78 -2.48
CA MET A 245 -16.20 21.71 -1.75
C MET A 245 -16.85 20.33 -1.96
N LEU A 246 -18.11 20.30 -2.37
CA LEU A 246 -18.81 19.10 -2.80
C LEU A 246 -18.04 18.34 -3.90
N VAL A 247 -17.35 19.07 -4.79
CA VAL A 247 -16.53 18.44 -5.85
C VAL A 247 -15.36 17.66 -5.25
N MET A 248 -14.76 18.16 -4.16
CA MET A 248 -13.72 17.43 -3.45
C MET A 248 -14.28 16.11 -2.88
N VAL A 249 -15.47 16.15 -2.29
CA VAL A 249 -16.14 14.95 -1.76
C VAL A 249 -16.46 13.95 -2.89
N GLY A 250 -16.99 14.43 -4.02
CA GLY A 250 -17.23 13.58 -5.19
C GLY A 250 -15.96 12.93 -5.74
N ARG A 251 -14.81 13.62 -5.73
CA ARG A 251 -13.51 13.03 -6.12
C ARG A 251 -12.96 12.06 -5.08
N LEU A 252 -13.21 12.29 -3.79
CA LEU A 252 -12.92 11.30 -2.74
C LEU A 252 -13.72 10.03 -3.00
N ASP A 253 -15.03 10.16 -3.25
CA ASP A 253 -15.94 9.05 -3.55
C ASP A 253 -15.49 8.26 -4.79
N GLU A 254 -15.28 8.94 -5.91
CA GLU A 254 -14.85 8.35 -7.18
C GLU A 254 -13.55 7.53 -7.01
N GLY A 255 -12.56 8.11 -6.32
CA GLY A 255 -11.29 7.42 -6.06
C GLY A 255 -11.46 6.16 -5.22
N MET A 256 -12.38 6.18 -4.24
CA MET A 256 -12.61 5.05 -3.32
C MET A 256 -13.57 3.99 -3.87
N SER A 257 -14.40 4.33 -4.86
CA SER A 257 -15.43 3.45 -5.40
C SER A 257 -15.01 2.70 -6.68
N HIS A 258 -13.73 2.74 -7.08
CA HIS A 258 -13.26 2.01 -8.27
C HIS A 258 -13.33 0.49 -8.07
N LEU A 259 -14.18 -0.19 -8.85
CA LEU A 259 -14.36 -1.65 -8.82
C LEU A 259 -13.07 -2.45 -8.97
N ILE A 260 -12.10 -1.95 -9.74
CA ILE A 260 -10.79 -2.60 -9.91
C ILE A 260 -10.05 -2.73 -8.56
N LEU A 261 -10.25 -1.77 -7.65
CA LEU A 261 -9.60 -1.74 -6.34
C LEU A 261 -10.20 -2.73 -5.35
N LEU A 262 -11.36 -3.36 -5.63
CA LEU A 262 -11.85 -4.51 -4.86
C LEU A 262 -10.87 -5.68 -4.86
N ALA A 263 -9.96 -5.75 -5.83
CA ALA A 263 -8.91 -6.76 -5.83
C ALA A 263 -7.92 -6.56 -4.66
N VAL A 264 -7.77 -5.34 -4.15
CA VAL A 264 -6.83 -5.00 -3.07
C VAL A 264 -7.14 -5.73 -1.77
N PRO A 265 -8.34 -5.62 -1.15
CA PRO A 265 -8.66 -6.37 0.07
C PRO A 265 -8.55 -7.89 -0.13
N LEU A 266 -8.94 -8.38 -1.31
CA LEU A 266 -8.93 -9.81 -1.60
C LEU A 266 -7.50 -10.36 -1.72
N PHE A 267 -6.59 -9.66 -2.39
CA PHE A 267 -5.17 -10.07 -2.45
C PHE A 267 -4.46 -9.92 -1.11
N ILE A 268 -4.77 -8.87 -0.33
CA ILE A 268 -4.26 -8.73 1.05
C ILE A 268 -4.69 -9.93 1.89
N PHE A 269 -5.98 -10.28 1.84
CA PHE A 269 -6.52 -11.43 2.59
C PHE A 269 -5.94 -12.76 2.11
N LEU A 270 -5.78 -12.94 0.80
CA LEU A 270 -5.15 -14.11 0.19
C LEU A 270 -3.71 -14.29 0.69
N GLY A 271 -2.92 -13.21 0.73
CA GLY A 271 -1.58 -13.23 1.31
C GLY A 271 -1.56 -13.71 2.76
N ALA A 272 -2.47 -13.19 3.57
CA ALA A 272 -2.62 -13.60 4.97
C ALA A 272 -3.03 -15.09 5.10
N LEU A 273 -3.90 -15.59 4.22
CA LEU A 273 -4.28 -17.01 4.18
C LEU A 273 -3.09 -17.91 3.86
N ILE A 274 -2.19 -17.52 2.97
CA ILE A 274 -1.02 -18.32 2.57
C ILE A 274 -0.04 -18.49 3.72
N GLU A 275 0.11 -17.46 4.55
CA GLU A 275 0.86 -17.55 5.80
C GLU A 275 0.18 -18.50 6.79
N MET A 276 -1.13 -18.31 7.04
CA MET A 276 -1.88 -19.08 8.03
C MET A 276 -1.98 -20.57 7.69
N THR A 277 -2.09 -20.92 6.42
CA THR A 277 -2.28 -22.30 5.94
C THR A 277 -0.99 -23.10 5.82
N GLY A 278 0.17 -22.48 6.08
CA GLY A 278 1.47 -23.11 5.99
C GLY A 278 2.03 -23.23 4.57
N MET A 279 1.34 -22.70 3.56
CA MET A 279 1.77 -22.71 2.16
C MET A 279 3.10 -21.96 1.96
N ALA A 280 3.25 -20.77 2.55
CA ALA A 280 4.52 -20.02 2.51
C ALA A 280 5.69 -20.84 3.08
N ARG A 281 5.47 -21.53 4.21
CA ARG A 281 6.47 -22.38 4.86
C ARG A 281 6.86 -23.55 3.96
N ALA A 282 5.90 -24.20 3.30
CA ALA A 282 6.17 -25.30 2.38
C ALA A 282 7.03 -24.87 1.19
N MET A 283 6.74 -23.71 0.60
CA MET A 283 7.54 -23.13 -0.49
C MET A 283 8.98 -22.85 -0.04
N ILE A 284 9.14 -22.20 1.11
CA ILE A 284 10.46 -21.86 1.66
C ILE A 284 11.27 -23.12 1.95
N GLN A 285 10.66 -24.15 2.55
CA GLN A 285 11.35 -25.42 2.83
C GLN A 285 11.79 -26.14 1.56
N PHE A 286 10.96 -26.13 0.52
CA PHE A 286 11.33 -26.68 -0.77
C PHE A 286 12.52 -25.92 -1.39
N LEU A 287 12.46 -24.59 -1.46
CA LEU A 287 13.57 -23.78 -1.95
C LEU A 287 14.85 -23.98 -1.13
N ALA A 288 14.75 -24.06 0.19
CA ALA A 288 15.87 -24.34 1.08
C ALA A 288 16.49 -25.73 0.81
N SER A 289 15.70 -26.74 0.49
CA SER A 289 16.21 -28.07 0.13
C SER A 289 16.97 -28.07 -1.20
N LEU A 290 16.61 -27.19 -2.14
CA LEU A 290 17.25 -27.06 -3.44
C LEU A 290 18.54 -26.25 -3.38
N LEU A 291 18.52 -25.10 -2.70
CA LEU A 291 19.58 -24.10 -2.79
C LEU A 291 20.34 -23.92 -1.47
N GLY A 292 19.83 -24.40 -0.34
CA GLY A 292 20.43 -24.16 0.98
C GLY A 292 21.82 -24.78 1.19
N HIS A 293 22.28 -25.63 0.28
CA HIS A 293 23.60 -26.28 0.31
C HIS A 293 24.67 -25.57 -0.52
N VAL A 294 24.31 -24.55 -1.30
CA VAL A 294 25.27 -23.77 -2.11
C VAL A 294 25.77 -22.55 -1.33
N ARG A 295 26.88 -21.94 -1.76
CA ARG A 295 27.45 -20.74 -1.13
C ARG A 295 26.46 -19.58 -1.24
N GLY A 296 26.12 -18.93 -0.13
CA GLY A 296 25.03 -17.95 -0.07
C GLY A 296 23.63 -18.56 -0.24
N GLY A 297 23.47 -19.87 -0.04
CA GLY A 297 22.26 -20.63 -0.35
C GLY A 297 20.99 -20.05 0.24
N LEU A 298 21.00 -19.70 1.53
CA LEU A 298 19.83 -19.12 2.20
C LEU A 298 19.48 -17.72 1.68
N SER A 299 20.45 -16.96 1.17
CA SER A 299 20.21 -15.67 0.54
C SER A 299 19.52 -15.85 -0.82
N TYR A 300 19.89 -16.87 -1.60
CA TYR A 300 19.12 -17.23 -2.81
C TYR A 300 17.72 -17.72 -2.48
N VAL A 301 17.56 -18.47 -1.39
CA VAL A 301 16.23 -18.89 -0.91
C VAL A 301 15.40 -17.66 -0.53
N LEU A 302 15.98 -16.65 0.12
CA LEU A 302 15.28 -15.41 0.44
C LEU A 302 14.84 -14.67 -0.83
N ILE A 303 15.71 -14.50 -1.83
CA ILE A 303 15.37 -13.86 -3.11
C ILE A 303 14.24 -14.63 -3.82
N GLY A 304 14.38 -15.96 -3.95
CA GLY A 304 13.40 -16.80 -4.62
C GLY A 304 12.07 -16.91 -3.87
N ALA A 305 12.10 -16.97 -2.53
CA ALA A 305 10.89 -17.00 -1.71
C ALA A 305 10.13 -15.68 -1.81
N MET A 306 10.83 -14.54 -1.72
CA MET A 306 10.21 -13.23 -1.93
C MET A 306 9.60 -13.14 -3.33
N TYR A 307 10.30 -13.64 -4.35
CA TYR A 307 9.77 -13.65 -5.71
C TYR A 307 8.47 -14.43 -5.85
N LEU A 308 8.40 -15.63 -5.27
CA LEU A 308 7.21 -16.49 -5.39
C LEU A 308 6.05 -16.05 -4.50
N VAL A 309 6.32 -15.68 -3.24
CA VAL A 309 5.27 -15.29 -2.27
C VAL A 309 4.66 -13.95 -2.64
N SER A 310 5.48 -12.99 -3.09
CA SER A 310 5.00 -11.69 -3.53
C SER A 310 4.11 -11.78 -4.77
N GLY A 311 4.39 -12.76 -5.64
CA GLY A 311 3.51 -13.13 -6.76
C GLY A 311 2.17 -13.74 -6.36
N ILE A 312 1.78 -13.66 -5.09
CA ILE A 312 0.45 -14.04 -4.61
C ILE A 312 -0.16 -12.97 -3.70
N SER A 313 0.60 -12.45 -2.72
CA SER A 313 0.05 -11.51 -1.73
C SER A 313 -0.15 -10.09 -2.27
N GLY A 314 0.66 -9.66 -3.25
CA GLY A 314 0.73 -8.28 -3.71
C GLY A 314 1.09 -7.23 -2.65
N SER A 315 1.53 -7.66 -1.46
CA SER A 315 1.89 -6.82 -0.31
C SER A 315 3.27 -7.19 0.23
N LYS A 316 4.27 -6.36 -0.10
CA LYS A 316 5.67 -6.55 0.32
C LYS A 316 5.87 -6.65 1.83
N ILE A 317 5.10 -5.91 2.64
CA ILE A 317 5.21 -5.97 4.11
C ILE A 317 4.72 -7.32 4.62
N ALA A 318 3.64 -7.86 4.05
CA ALA A 318 3.14 -9.19 4.38
C ALA A 318 4.14 -10.27 3.95
N ASP A 319 4.72 -10.15 2.75
CA ASP A 319 5.74 -11.09 2.25
C ASP A 319 6.95 -11.16 3.19
N MET A 320 7.47 -10.00 3.61
CA MET A 320 8.58 -9.93 4.56
C MET A 320 8.20 -10.52 5.92
N ALA A 321 7.01 -10.23 6.42
CA ALA A 321 6.51 -10.76 7.70
C ALA A 321 6.32 -12.28 7.67
N ALA A 322 6.00 -12.86 6.51
CA ALA A 322 5.90 -14.30 6.31
C ALA A 322 7.27 -14.98 6.19
N ILE A 323 8.21 -14.37 5.47
CA ILE A 323 9.49 -15.01 5.12
C ILE A 323 10.56 -14.81 6.19
N ALA A 324 10.70 -13.60 6.73
CA ALA A 324 11.80 -13.27 7.64
C ALA A 324 11.82 -14.17 8.90
N PRO A 325 10.71 -14.45 9.61
CA PRO A 325 10.72 -15.32 10.78
C PRO A 325 11.13 -16.76 10.51
N VAL A 326 10.96 -17.22 9.26
CA VAL A 326 11.30 -18.60 8.85
C VAL A 326 12.78 -18.71 8.48
N LEU A 327 13.33 -17.73 7.75
CA LEU A 327 14.71 -17.79 7.25
C LEU A 327 15.74 -17.16 8.17
N PHE A 328 15.41 -16.06 8.85
CA PHE A 328 16.41 -15.27 9.59
C PHE A 328 17.07 -16.04 10.73
N PRO A 329 16.33 -16.82 11.56
CA PRO A 329 16.95 -17.62 12.62
C PRO A 329 17.99 -18.62 12.06
N GLU A 330 17.71 -19.21 10.91
CA GLU A 330 18.60 -20.18 10.27
C GLU A 330 19.82 -19.48 9.64
N MET A 331 19.63 -18.32 9.01
CA MET A 331 20.74 -17.52 8.48
C MET A 331 21.67 -17.02 9.59
N GLN A 332 21.12 -16.60 10.73
CA GLN A 332 21.90 -16.16 11.88
C GLN A 332 22.72 -17.31 12.50
N LYS A 333 22.15 -18.52 12.57
CA LYS A 333 22.90 -19.72 13.01
C LYS A 333 24.11 -20.03 12.11
N ARG A 334 24.03 -19.67 10.82
CA ARG A 334 25.12 -19.79 9.85
C ARG A 334 26.06 -18.58 9.82
N GLY A 335 25.93 -17.66 10.79
CA GLY A 335 26.84 -16.51 10.94
C GLY A 335 26.47 -15.28 10.12
N ALA A 336 25.28 -15.23 9.49
CA ALA A 336 24.84 -14.05 8.77
C ALA A 336 24.64 -12.86 9.73
N LYS A 337 25.22 -11.71 9.38
CA LYS A 337 25.14 -10.49 10.18
C LYS A 337 23.72 -9.90 10.10
N PRO A 338 23.13 -9.43 11.22
CA PRO A 338 21.79 -8.84 11.21
C PRO A 338 21.60 -7.71 10.17
N GLY A 339 22.59 -6.82 10.07
CA GLY A 339 22.59 -5.75 9.06
C GLY A 339 22.53 -6.24 7.61
N ASP A 340 23.10 -7.41 7.30
CA ASP A 340 23.03 -7.98 5.95
C ASP A 340 21.66 -8.59 5.65
N LEU A 341 21.04 -9.22 6.66
CA LEU A 341 19.70 -9.81 6.55
C LEU A 341 18.66 -8.75 6.19
N VAL A 342 18.66 -7.64 6.91
CA VAL A 342 17.74 -6.53 6.64
C VAL A 342 18.05 -5.82 5.32
N ALA A 343 19.32 -5.71 4.95
CA ALA A 343 19.74 -5.14 3.68
C ALA A 343 19.25 -5.97 2.48
N LEU A 344 19.43 -7.29 2.54
CA LEU A 344 18.95 -8.20 1.49
C LEU A 344 17.42 -8.24 1.44
N LEU A 345 16.75 -8.32 2.59
CA LEU A 345 15.28 -8.28 2.67
C LEU A 345 14.69 -6.98 2.10
N SER A 346 15.33 -5.85 2.36
CA SER A 346 14.92 -4.56 1.79
C SER A 346 15.11 -4.53 0.28
N ALA A 347 16.24 -5.06 -0.20
CA ALA A 347 16.53 -5.10 -1.63
C ALA A 347 15.58 -6.03 -2.40
N THR A 348 15.23 -7.20 -1.83
CA THR A 348 14.20 -8.07 -2.41
C THR A 348 12.82 -7.44 -2.35
N GLY A 349 12.50 -6.64 -1.32
CA GLY A 349 11.29 -5.83 -1.28
C GLY A 349 11.18 -4.84 -2.44
N ALA A 350 12.28 -4.18 -2.81
CA ALA A 350 12.30 -3.29 -3.98
C ALA A 350 12.12 -4.05 -5.30
N GLN A 351 12.70 -5.26 -5.41
CA GLN A 351 12.53 -6.14 -6.55
C GLN A 351 11.05 -6.54 -6.73
N THR A 352 10.34 -6.82 -5.64
CA THR A 352 9.00 -7.41 -5.72
C THR A 352 7.90 -6.45 -6.14
N GLU A 353 8.18 -5.13 -6.20
CA GLU A 353 7.20 -4.12 -6.63
C GLU A 353 6.62 -4.36 -8.03
N THR A 354 7.39 -5.02 -8.90
CA THR A 354 6.97 -5.35 -10.28
C THR A 354 6.38 -6.76 -10.41
N ILE A 355 6.38 -7.58 -9.34
CA ILE A 355 5.90 -8.96 -9.40
C ILE A 355 4.36 -8.97 -9.34
N PRO A 356 3.67 -9.54 -10.34
CA PRO A 356 2.22 -9.64 -10.32
C PRO A 356 1.71 -10.81 -9.46
N PRO A 357 0.56 -10.67 -8.77
CA PRO A 357 -0.26 -9.48 -8.67
C PRO A 357 0.39 -8.46 -7.71
N SER A 358 0.47 -7.19 -8.09
CA SER A 358 0.97 -6.12 -7.23
C SER A 358 -0.12 -5.06 -7.04
N ILE A 359 -0.35 -4.65 -5.79
CA ILE A 359 -1.36 -3.62 -5.46
C ILE A 359 -1.03 -2.30 -6.19
N VAL A 360 0.25 -1.98 -6.36
CA VAL A 360 0.70 -0.79 -7.11
C VAL A 360 0.35 -0.92 -8.58
N LEU A 361 0.54 -2.09 -9.20
CA LEU A 361 0.13 -2.34 -10.59
C LEU A 361 -1.38 -2.21 -10.79
N ILE A 362 -2.17 -2.76 -9.86
CA ILE A 362 -3.64 -2.65 -9.89
C ILE A 362 -4.06 -1.19 -9.78
N THR A 363 -3.42 -0.43 -8.88
CA THR A 363 -3.66 1.01 -8.71
C THR A 363 -3.31 1.80 -9.97
N ILE A 364 -2.19 1.49 -10.63
CA ILE A 364 -1.84 2.14 -11.90
C ILE A 364 -2.90 1.86 -12.96
N GLY A 365 -3.31 0.61 -13.11
CA GLY A 365 -4.36 0.24 -14.06
C GLY A 365 -5.66 1.00 -13.79
N SER A 366 -6.06 1.16 -12.52
CA SER A 366 -7.29 1.86 -12.16
C SER A 366 -7.24 3.36 -12.44
N VAL A 367 -6.10 4.03 -12.22
CA VAL A 367 -6.00 5.50 -12.35
C VAL A 367 -5.52 5.98 -13.72
N THR A 368 -4.81 5.14 -14.47
CA THR A 368 -4.26 5.49 -15.80
C THR A 368 -5.02 4.84 -16.96
N GLY A 369 -5.82 3.81 -16.69
CA GLY A 369 -6.55 3.04 -17.70
C GLY A 369 -5.71 1.99 -18.43
N VAL A 370 -4.43 1.81 -18.06
CA VAL A 370 -3.59 0.75 -18.64
C VAL A 370 -4.13 -0.63 -18.24
N SER A 371 -4.19 -1.56 -19.19
CA SER A 371 -4.68 -2.93 -18.95
C SER A 371 -3.89 -3.63 -17.83
N ILE A 372 -4.60 -4.11 -16.81
CA ILE A 372 -4.02 -4.87 -15.69
C ILE A 372 -3.35 -6.16 -16.19
N ALA A 373 -3.98 -6.84 -17.17
CA ALA A 373 -3.40 -8.02 -17.78
C ALA A 373 -2.07 -7.70 -18.47
N ALA A 374 -1.97 -6.55 -19.15
CA ALA A 374 -0.72 -6.09 -19.77
C ALA A 374 0.33 -5.71 -18.73
N LEU A 375 -0.06 -5.02 -17.64
CA LEU A 375 0.82 -4.71 -16.52
C LEU A 375 1.35 -5.97 -15.82
N PHE A 376 0.51 -6.99 -15.66
CA PHE A 376 0.90 -8.26 -15.07
C PHE A 376 1.88 -9.01 -15.98
N THR A 377 1.60 -9.08 -17.27
CA THR A 377 2.54 -9.67 -18.24
C THR A 377 3.88 -8.93 -18.25
N GLY A 378 3.85 -7.59 -18.24
CA GLY A 378 5.05 -6.75 -18.33
C GLY A 378 5.93 -6.73 -17.08
N GLY A 379 5.39 -7.07 -15.90
CA GLY A 379 6.12 -7.02 -14.63
C GLY A 379 7.04 -8.19 -14.34
N MET A 380 6.79 -9.36 -14.93
CA MET A 380 7.54 -10.58 -14.60
C MET A 380 9.03 -10.52 -14.96
N LEU A 381 9.34 -10.15 -16.21
CA LEU A 381 10.72 -10.12 -16.67
C LEU A 381 11.56 -9.05 -15.96
N PRO A 382 11.09 -7.80 -15.75
CA PRO A 382 11.79 -6.83 -14.93
C PRO A 382 12.14 -7.36 -13.54
N ALA A 383 11.19 -8.01 -12.85
CA ALA A 383 11.43 -8.61 -11.55
C ALA A 383 12.50 -9.72 -11.58
N LEU A 384 12.55 -10.51 -12.66
CA LEU A 384 13.55 -11.55 -12.84
C LEU A 384 14.95 -10.97 -13.09
N VAL A 385 15.07 -9.94 -13.93
CA VAL A 385 16.34 -9.23 -14.19
C VAL A 385 16.96 -8.75 -12.88
N LEU A 386 16.12 -8.28 -11.97
CA LEU A 386 16.55 -7.82 -10.65
C LEU A 386 16.90 -8.92 -9.70
N GLY A 387 16.11 -10.00 -9.70
CA GLY A 387 16.46 -11.21 -8.96
C GLY A 387 17.84 -11.70 -9.36
N VAL A 388 18.14 -11.72 -10.66
CA VAL A 388 19.47 -12.06 -11.19
C VAL A 388 20.53 -11.07 -10.73
N ALA A 389 20.25 -9.76 -10.76
CA ALA A 389 21.18 -8.74 -10.27
C ALA A 389 21.49 -8.91 -8.77
N LEU A 390 20.49 -9.21 -7.93
CA LEU A 390 20.68 -9.49 -6.51
C LEU A 390 21.43 -10.82 -6.29
N CYS A 391 21.10 -11.85 -7.06
CA CYS A 391 21.82 -13.13 -7.05
C CYS A 391 23.30 -12.94 -7.38
N PHE A 392 23.64 -12.06 -8.33
CA PHE A 392 25.03 -11.73 -8.65
C PHE A 392 25.76 -11.07 -7.47
N VAL A 393 25.09 -10.17 -6.73
CA VAL A 393 25.67 -9.57 -5.51
C VAL A 393 25.91 -10.62 -4.44
N VAL A 394 24.94 -11.53 -4.22
CA VAL A 394 25.07 -12.64 -3.27
C VAL A 394 26.24 -13.54 -3.67
N TRP A 395 26.32 -13.95 -4.93
CA TRP A 395 27.42 -14.75 -5.44
C TRP A 395 28.78 -14.10 -5.15
N ARG A 396 28.92 -12.81 -5.46
CA ARG A 396 30.18 -12.07 -5.23
C ARG A 396 30.55 -11.99 -3.75
N ARG A 397 29.55 -11.81 -2.87
CA ARG A 397 29.75 -11.58 -1.42
C ARG A 397 30.05 -12.86 -0.64
N TYR A 398 29.45 -13.97 -1.03
CA TYR A 398 29.56 -15.26 -0.34
C TYR A 398 30.44 -16.28 -1.08
N ARG A 399 31.19 -15.86 -2.12
CA ARG A 399 32.04 -16.76 -2.91
C ARG A 399 33.08 -17.52 -2.10
N ASP A 400 33.52 -16.95 -0.98
CA ASP A 400 34.57 -17.48 -0.10
C ASP A 400 33.99 -18.10 1.19
N GLU A 401 32.67 -18.33 1.24
CA GLU A 401 31.99 -18.94 2.38
C GLU A 401 32.34 -20.43 2.54
N ASP A 402 32.66 -20.83 3.78
CA ASP A 402 32.89 -22.22 4.13
C ASP A 402 31.57 -22.99 4.26
N LEU A 403 31.45 -24.08 3.49
CA LEU A 403 30.30 -24.96 3.45
C LEU A 403 30.57 -26.32 4.11
N SER A 404 31.70 -26.49 4.80
CA SER A 404 32.14 -27.73 5.43
C SER A 404 31.07 -28.38 6.33
N HIS A 405 30.19 -27.58 6.93
CA HIS A 405 29.11 -28.03 7.82
C HIS A 405 27.75 -28.23 7.14
N VAL A 406 27.62 -27.98 5.83
CA VAL A 406 26.34 -28.00 5.12
C VAL A 406 26.24 -29.21 4.19
N VAL A 407 25.30 -30.10 4.48
CA VAL A 407 25.06 -31.30 3.67
C VAL A 407 23.86 -31.08 2.75
N ARG A 408 24.00 -31.49 1.49
CA ARG A 408 22.89 -31.49 0.52
C ARG A 408 21.83 -32.51 0.91
N GLU A 409 20.57 -32.09 0.89
CA GLU A 409 19.44 -32.97 1.13
C GLU A 409 19.37 -34.13 0.11
N LYS A 410 18.96 -35.32 0.58
CA LYS A 410 18.80 -36.49 -0.28
C LYS A 410 17.72 -36.22 -1.33
N LYS A 411 17.90 -36.72 -2.56
CA LYS A 411 16.94 -36.54 -3.67
C LYS A 411 15.50 -36.93 -3.30
N GLY A 412 15.31 -37.98 -2.49
CA GLY A 412 13.99 -38.39 -2.01
C GLY A 412 13.31 -37.37 -1.08
N VAL A 413 14.09 -36.64 -0.26
CA VAL A 413 13.57 -35.56 0.59
C VAL A 413 13.18 -34.36 -0.27
N ILE A 414 14.02 -33.99 -1.25
CA ILE A 414 13.71 -32.92 -2.20
C ILE A 414 12.43 -33.22 -2.97
N ALA A 415 12.26 -34.45 -3.48
CA ALA A 415 11.05 -34.85 -4.20
C ALA A 415 9.79 -34.79 -3.32
N ARG A 416 9.90 -35.22 -2.05
CA ARG A 416 8.82 -35.11 -1.07
C ARG A 416 8.44 -33.66 -0.79
N LEU A 417 9.43 -32.78 -0.59
CA LEU A 417 9.19 -31.36 -0.36
C LEU A 417 8.63 -30.66 -1.60
N ALA A 418 9.06 -31.06 -2.80
CA ALA A 418 8.49 -30.59 -4.05
C ALA A 418 7.00 -30.92 -4.14
N LEU A 419 6.63 -32.17 -3.82
CA LEU A 419 5.23 -32.61 -3.84
C LEU A 419 4.37 -31.84 -2.82
N ILE A 420 4.91 -31.57 -1.63
CA ILE A 420 4.23 -30.79 -0.58
C ILE A 420 4.10 -29.31 -0.98
N ALA A 421 5.11 -28.74 -1.65
CA ALA A 421 5.11 -27.33 -2.06
C ALA A 421 4.35 -27.09 -3.38
N LEU A 422 4.08 -28.13 -4.17
CA LEU A 422 3.46 -28.02 -5.50
C LEU A 422 2.16 -27.20 -5.50
N PRO A 423 1.21 -27.39 -4.56
CA PRO A 423 -0.01 -26.57 -4.54
C PRO A 423 0.29 -25.08 -4.32
N ALA A 424 1.16 -24.77 -3.36
CA ALA A 424 1.54 -23.40 -3.05
C ALA A 424 2.31 -22.72 -4.21
N ILE A 425 3.19 -23.47 -4.89
CA ILE A 425 3.94 -22.97 -6.05
C ILE A 425 3.04 -22.79 -7.27
N ALA A 426 2.01 -23.64 -7.44
CA ALA A 426 1.10 -23.54 -8.57
C ALA A 426 0.24 -22.26 -8.53
N LEU A 427 -0.15 -21.82 -7.34
CA LEU A 427 -1.04 -20.67 -7.14
C LEU A 427 -0.62 -19.38 -7.87
N PRO A 428 0.62 -18.84 -7.75
CA PRO A 428 1.03 -17.64 -8.49
C PRO A 428 0.95 -17.81 -10.01
N PHE A 429 1.26 -19.00 -10.53
CA PHE A 429 1.15 -19.28 -11.97
C PHE A 429 -0.30 -19.38 -12.43
N VAL A 430 -1.18 -19.96 -11.62
CA VAL A 430 -2.63 -20.04 -11.89
C VAL A 430 -3.22 -18.63 -11.92
N ILE A 431 -2.90 -17.81 -10.91
CA ILE A 431 -3.36 -16.40 -10.84
C ILE A 431 -2.92 -15.66 -12.10
N ARG A 432 -1.65 -15.80 -12.48
CA ARG A 432 -1.14 -15.18 -13.69
C ARG A 432 -1.85 -15.67 -14.94
N ALA A 433 -1.91 -16.98 -15.15
CA ALA A 433 -2.50 -17.57 -16.36
C ALA A 433 -3.95 -17.09 -16.52
N ALA A 434 -4.73 -17.10 -15.44
CA ALA A 434 -6.12 -16.66 -15.47
C ALA A 434 -6.28 -15.18 -15.86
N VAL A 435 -5.43 -14.28 -15.36
CA VAL A 435 -5.49 -12.85 -15.72
C VAL A 435 -4.94 -12.58 -17.13
N VAL A 436 -3.79 -13.17 -17.47
CA VAL A 436 -3.08 -12.90 -18.74
C VAL A 436 -3.83 -13.49 -19.94
N GLU A 437 -4.43 -14.67 -19.79
CA GLU A 437 -5.24 -15.28 -20.85
C GLU A 437 -6.65 -14.67 -20.94
N GLY A 438 -6.96 -13.67 -20.09
CA GLY A 438 -8.26 -13.01 -20.07
C GLY A 438 -9.40 -13.91 -19.58
N VAL A 439 -9.07 -15.05 -18.95
CA VAL A 439 -10.06 -15.99 -18.41
C VAL A 439 -10.82 -15.33 -17.28
N ALA A 440 -10.14 -14.58 -16.40
CA ALA A 440 -10.73 -13.91 -15.25
C ALA A 440 -10.02 -12.58 -14.97
N THR A 441 -10.76 -11.62 -14.46
CA THR A 441 -10.26 -10.32 -14.01
C THR A 441 -9.47 -10.43 -12.71
N ALA A 442 -8.74 -9.38 -12.32
CA ALA A 442 -7.93 -9.38 -11.10
C ALA A 442 -8.76 -9.65 -9.83
N THR A 443 -9.97 -9.11 -9.75
CA THR A 443 -10.93 -9.34 -8.65
C THR A 443 -11.37 -10.80 -8.63
N GLU A 444 -11.83 -11.34 -9.76
CA GLU A 444 -12.28 -12.73 -9.88
C GLU A 444 -11.15 -13.71 -9.53
N VAL A 445 -9.95 -13.50 -10.06
CA VAL A 445 -8.79 -14.36 -9.78
C VAL A 445 -8.41 -14.35 -8.31
N SER A 446 -8.49 -13.21 -7.62
CA SER A 446 -8.22 -13.15 -6.18
C SER A 446 -9.22 -13.98 -5.36
N THR A 447 -10.51 -13.99 -5.72
CA THR A 447 -11.52 -14.85 -5.06
C THR A 447 -11.27 -16.34 -5.31
N ILE A 448 -10.88 -16.71 -6.53
CA ILE A 448 -10.47 -18.07 -6.88
C ILE A 448 -9.24 -18.46 -6.05
N GLY A 449 -8.27 -17.55 -5.91
CA GLY A 449 -7.09 -17.75 -5.07
C GLY A 449 -7.44 -17.95 -3.59
N ILE A 450 -8.39 -17.18 -3.05
CA ILE A 450 -8.90 -17.35 -1.67
C ILE A 450 -9.54 -18.73 -1.50
N ALA A 451 -10.43 -19.12 -2.40
CA ALA A 451 -11.06 -20.44 -2.37
C ALA A 451 -10.02 -21.57 -2.46
N TYR A 452 -9.04 -21.43 -3.36
CA TYR A 452 -7.92 -22.35 -3.50
C TYR A 452 -7.12 -22.47 -2.20
N ALA A 453 -6.76 -21.35 -1.59
CA ALA A 453 -5.97 -21.31 -0.35
C ALA A 453 -6.71 -21.95 0.82
N VAL A 454 -8.01 -21.71 0.95
CA VAL A 454 -8.86 -22.34 1.97
C VAL A 454 -8.92 -23.85 1.75
N LEU A 455 -9.18 -24.31 0.53
CA LEU A 455 -9.24 -25.75 0.22
C LEU A 455 -7.90 -26.44 0.43
N ALA A 456 -6.79 -25.85 -0.04
CA ALA A 456 -5.45 -26.39 0.18
C ALA A 456 -5.10 -26.45 1.67
N GLY A 457 -5.41 -25.39 2.43
CA GLY A 457 -5.19 -25.33 3.87
C GLY A 457 -5.97 -26.40 4.64
N LEU A 458 -7.23 -26.63 4.30
CA LEU A 458 -8.09 -27.61 4.98
C LEU A 458 -7.77 -29.05 4.56
N LEU A 459 -7.64 -29.31 3.26
CA LEU A 459 -7.56 -30.67 2.70
C LEU A 459 -6.12 -31.19 2.58
N LEU A 460 -5.17 -30.36 2.17
CA LEU A 460 -3.80 -30.78 1.87
C LEU A 460 -2.87 -30.55 3.06
N TYR A 461 -2.76 -29.31 3.53
CA TYR A 461 -1.86 -28.96 4.64
C TYR A 461 -2.46 -29.28 6.00
N ARG A 462 -3.80 -29.40 6.10
CA ARG A 462 -4.56 -29.62 7.34
C ARG A 462 -4.18 -28.62 8.44
N GLN A 463 -3.87 -27.39 8.04
CA GLN A 463 -3.48 -26.27 8.89
C GLN A 463 -4.43 -25.11 8.62
N PHE A 464 -5.35 -24.87 9.54
CA PHE A 464 -6.29 -23.75 9.46
C PHE A 464 -6.65 -23.26 10.85
N ASP A 465 -6.09 -22.12 11.26
CA ASP A 465 -6.33 -21.54 12.58
C ASP A 465 -7.58 -20.65 12.56
N TRP A 466 -8.74 -21.24 12.82
CA TRP A 466 -10.03 -20.55 12.90
C TRP A 466 -10.05 -19.39 13.90
N ARG A 467 -9.18 -19.40 14.92
CA ARG A 467 -9.11 -18.32 15.91
C ARG A 467 -8.41 -17.08 15.37
N ARG A 468 -7.54 -17.23 14.37
CA ARG A 468 -6.86 -16.12 13.69
C ARG A 468 -7.73 -15.45 12.64
N LEU A 469 -8.70 -16.17 12.08
CA LEU A 469 -9.53 -15.69 10.96
C LEU A 469 -10.22 -14.33 11.22
N PRO A 470 -10.93 -14.09 12.34
CA PRO A 470 -11.55 -12.80 12.59
C PRO A 470 -10.53 -11.66 12.62
N ARG A 471 -9.38 -11.90 13.25
CA ARG A 471 -8.31 -10.91 13.34
C ARG A 471 -7.73 -10.57 11.96
N MET A 472 -7.55 -11.57 11.09
CA MET A 472 -7.05 -11.38 9.73
C MET A 472 -8.02 -10.57 8.86
N LEU A 473 -9.33 -10.81 9.01
CA LEU A 473 -10.37 -10.01 8.32
C LEU A 473 -10.33 -8.55 8.78
N ILE A 474 -10.17 -8.31 10.09
CA ILE A 474 -10.06 -6.95 10.64
C ILE A 474 -8.78 -6.25 10.16
N GLU A 475 -7.64 -6.95 10.18
CA GLU A 475 -6.36 -6.43 9.67
C GLU A 475 -6.43 -6.11 8.17
N THR A 476 -7.08 -6.98 7.39
CA THR A 476 -7.35 -6.74 5.95
C THR A 476 -8.21 -5.49 5.75
N ALA A 477 -9.30 -5.34 6.51
CA ALA A 477 -10.17 -4.18 6.43
C ALA A 477 -9.45 -2.88 6.79
N SER A 478 -8.65 -2.89 7.87
CA SER A 478 -7.87 -1.73 8.31
C SER A 478 -6.84 -1.30 7.26
N LEU A 479 -6.05 -2.25 6.73
CA LEU A 479 -5.05 -1.95 5.70
C LEU A 479 -5.71 -1.46 4.41
N THR A 480 -6.81 -2.10 4.00
CA THR A 480 -7.58 -1.68 2.83
C THR A 480 -8.11 -0.28 3.00
N GLY A 481 -8.79 0.03 4.11
CA GLY A 481 -9.32 1.36 4.34
C GLY A 481 -8.25 2.45 4.43
N ALA A 482 -7.07 2.15 4.98
CA ALA A 482 -5.93 3.07 4.95
C ALA A 482 -5.50 3.37 3.50
N ILE A 483 -5.32 2.32 2.69
CA ILE A 483 -4.92 2.41 1.28
C ILE A 483 -5.98 3.17 0.47
N ILE A 484 -7.24 2.76 0.54
CA ILE A 484 -8.31 3.33 -0.27
C ILE A 484 -8.59 4.79 0.11
N PHE A 485 -8.51 5.15 1.40
CA PHE A 485 -8.64 6.55 1.81
C PHE A 485 -7.48 7.44 1.30
N ILE A 486 -6.25 6.92 1.25
CA ILE A 486 -5.13 7.59 0.57
C ILE A 486 -5.44 7.79 -0.91
N ILE A 487 -5.96 6.76 -1.59
CA ILE A 487 -6.34 6.84 -3.01
C ILE A 487 -7.40 7.93 -3.22
N GLY A 488 -8.48 7.94 -2.44
CA GLY A 488 -9.52 8.97 -2.54
C GLY A 488 -8.97 10.39 -2.40
N THR A 489 -8.18 10.63 -1.34
CA THR A 489 -7.58 11.96 -1.08
C THR A 489 -6.55 12.36 -2.15
N ALA A 490 -5.79 11.41 -2.68
CA ALA A 490 -4.88 11.62 -3.80
C ALA A 490 -5.61 11.90 -5.11
N THR A 491 -6.76 11.25 -5.37
CA THR A 491 -7.60 11.51 -6.56
C THR A 491 -8.14 12.94 -6.54
N ALA A 492 -8.61 13.42 -5.38
CA ALA A 492 -9.04 14.81 -5.23
C ALA A 492 -7.90 15.81 -5.50
N MET A 493 -6.69 15.50 -5.01
CA MET A 493 -5.50 16.33 -5.25
C MET A 493 -5.07 16.31 -6.73
N ALA A 494 -5.03 15.13 -7.36
CA ALA A 494 -4.70 14.95 -8.78
C ALA A 494 -5.68 15.70 -9.69
N TRP A 495 -6.97 15.68 -9.33
CA TRP A 495 -7.99 16.46 -10.00
C TRP A 495 -7.72 17.96 -9.85
N GLY A 496 -7.43 18.44 -8.63
CA GLY A 496 -7.09 19.85 -8.38
C GLY A 496 -5.87 20.34 -9.17
N LEU A 497 -4.83 19.51 -9.27
CA LEU A 497 -3.66 19.76 -10.12
C LEU A 497 -4.05 19.84 -11.60
N THR A 498 -4.87 18.91 -12.08
CA THR A 498 -5.31 18.89 -13.48
C THR A 498 -6.12 20.14 -13.84
N GLN A 499 -7.05 20.53 -12.98
CA GLN A 499 -7.88 21.73 -13.18
C GLN A 499 -7.08 23.04 -13.13
N SER A 500 -5.96 23.07 -12.40
CA SER A 500 -5.09 24.24 -12.35
C SER A 500 -4.32 24.51 -13.66
N GLY A 501 -4.36 23.58 -14.61
CA GLY A 501 -3.57 23.61 -15.85
C GLY A 501 -2.13 23.11 -15.67
N PHE A 502 -1.75 22.65 -14.47
CA PHE A 502 -0.41 22.11 -14.18
C PHE A 502 0.00 20.99 -15.14
N SER A 503 -0.92 20.08 -15.50
CA SER A 503 -0.63 18.98 -16.42
C SER A 503 -0.13 19.47 -17.78
N ARG A 504 -0.69 20.59 -18.27
CA ARG A 504 -0.29 21.21 -19.54
C ARG A 504 1.09 21.85 -19.43
N ASP A 505 1.38 22.56 -18.34
CA ASP A 505 2.69 23.17 -18.11
C ASP A 505 3.78 22.10 -17.99
N LEU A 506 3.48 21.01 -17.26
CA LEU A 506 4.39 19.89 -17.11
C LEU A 506 4.68 19.24 -18.47
N ALA A 507 3.66 19.02 -19.29
CA ALA A 507 3.85 18.48 -20.64
C ALA A 507 4.73 19.40 -21.51
N GLN A 508 4.53 20.71 -21.45
CA GLN A 508 5.35 21.69 -22.18
C GLN A 508 6.80 21.72 -21.67
N ALA A 509 7.00 21.70 -20.36
CA ALA A 509 8.33 21.64 -19.76
C ALA A 509 9.07 20.36 -20.16
N MET A 510 8.38 19.21 -20.16
CA MET A 510 8.94 17.94 -20.58
C MET A 510 9.26 17.90 -22.08
N ALA A 511 8.45 18.54 -22.93
CA ALA A 511 8.75 18.67 -24.36
C ALA A 511 10.02 19.50 -24.65
N ALA A 512 10.39 20.41 -23.73
CA ALA A 512 11.61 21.21 -23.85
C ALA A 512 12.88 20.48 -23.35
N VAL A 513 12.75 19.31 -22.71
CA VAL A 513 13.89 18.56 -22.19
C VAL A 513 14.70 17.96 -23.34
N PRO A 514 16.03 18.17 -23.38
CA PRO A 514 16.89 17.56 -24.39
C PRO A 514 16.94 16.03 -24.23
N GLY A 515 17.04 15.31 -25.35
CA GLY A 515 17.14 13.84 -25.36
C GLY A 515 15.82 13.08 -25.56
N GLY A 516 14.71 13.79 -25.84
CA GLY A 516 13.43 13.19 -26.23
C GLY A 516 12.95 12.15 -25.22
N HIS A 517 12.67 10.93 -25.69
CA HIS A 517 12.18 9.84 -24.85
C HIS A 517 13.19 9.43 -23.75
N TRP A 518 14.50 9.45 -24.02
CA TRP A 518 15.53 9.11 -23.02
C TRP A 518 15.66 10.17 -21.92
N GLY A 519 15.58 11.45 -22.32
CA GLY A 519 15.61 12.57 -21.37
C GLY A 519 14.42 12.52 -20.41
N PHE A 520 13.21 12.32 -20.95
CA PHE A 520 12.01 12.14 -20.14
C PHE A 520 12.11 10.93 -19.21
N LEU A 521 12.54 9.76 -19.72
CA LEU A 521 12.66 8.55 -18.91
C LEU A 521 13.68 8.72 -17.78
N GLY A 522 14.82 9.37 -18.04
CA GLY A 522 15.84 9.66 -17.03
C GLY A 522 15.34 10.59 -15.93
N ILE A 523 14.60 11.65 -16.28
CA ILE A 523 13.97 12.55 -15.30
C ILE A 523 12.92 11.79 -14.48
N SER A 524 12.08 10.98 -15.11
CA SER A 524 11.09 10.17 -14.42
C SER A 524 11.74 9.21 -13.44
N ILE A 525 12.82 8.50 -13.82
CA ILE A 525 13.56 7.62 -12.91
C ILE A 525 14.04 8.40 -11.68
N ALA A 526 14.71 9.54 -11.87
CA ALA A 526 15.22 10.34 -10.76
C ALA A 526 14.08 10.85 -9.86
N ALA A 527 13.01 11.37 -10.46
CA ALA A 527 11.85 11.89 -9.74
C ALA A 527 11.16 10.81 -8.92
N PHE A 528 10.93 9.62 -9.48
CA PHE A 528 10.24 8.54 -8.79
C PHE A 528 11.11 7.83 -7.74
N ILE A 529 12.44 7.81 -7.88
CA ILE A 529 13.34 7.40 -6.77
C ILE A 529 13.19 8.36 -5.59
N VAL A 530 13.21 9.68 -5.84
CA VAL A 530 13.07 10.68 -4.78
C VAL A 530 11.68 10.61 -4.13
N LEU A 531 10.62 10.56 -4.94
CA LEU A 531 9.25 10.42 -4.44
C LEU A 531 9.06 9.12 -3.67
N GLY A 532 9.57 8.00 -4.17
CA GLY A 532 9.50 6.70 -3.52
C GLY A 532 10.19 6.66 -2.15
N SER A 533 11.20 7.50 -1.92
CA SER A 533 11.84 7.59 -0.61
C SER A 533 10.93 8.13 0.50
N VAL A 534 9.89 8.87 0.14
CA VAL A 534 8.95 9.51 1.08
C VAL A 534 7.56 8.87 1.01
N LEU A 535 7.11 8.52 -0.19
CA LEU A 535 5.78 7.99 -0.46
C LEU A 535 5.86 6.50 -0.76
N GLU A 536 4.89 5.74 -0.23
CA GLU A 536 4.64 4.41 -0.78
C GLU A 536 4.13 4.50 -2.22
N GLY A 537 4.30 3.43 -2.98
CA GLY A 537 3.99 3.42 -4.40
C GLY A 537 2.57 3.84 -4.77
N ILE A 538 1.60 3.54 -3.91
CA ILE A 538 0.19 3.83 -4.16
C ILE A 538 -0.07 5.36 -4.23
N PRO A 539 0.17 6.16 -3.17
CA PRO A 539 -0.09 7.61 -3.22
C PRO A 539 0.64 8.34 -4.35
N ALA A 540 1.88 7.95 -4.66
CA ALA A 540 2.63 8.56 -5.74
C ALA A 540 2.00 8.27 -7.12
N MET A 541 1.57 7.04 -7.38
CA MET A 541 0.98 6.68 -8.67
C MET A 541 -0.42 7.24 -8.87
N VAL A 542 -1.24 7.34 -7.82
CA VAL A 542 -2.55 8.01 -7.93
C VAL A 542 -2.38 9.50 -8.24
N LEU A 543 -1.41 10.16 -7.60
CA LEU A 543 -1.18 11.58 -7.79
C LEU A 543 -0.55 11.89 -9.15
N PHE A 544 0.54 11.21 -9.49
CA PHE A 544 1.35 11.55 -10.67
C PHE A 544 0.97 10.75 -11.91
N GLY A 545 0.44 9.54 -11.76
CA GLY A 545 0.10 8.65 -12.89
C GLY A 545 -0.72 9.34 -13.99
N PRO A 546 -1.89 9.93 -13.67
CA PRO A 546 -2.70 10.67 -14.64
C PRO A 546 -2.00 11.85 -15.31
N LEU A 547 -0.95 12.39 -14.68
CA LEU A 547 -0.18 13.53 -15.19
C LEU A 547 0.96 13.07 -16.12
N VAL A 548 1.69 12.02 -15.73
CA VAL A 548 2.92 11.61 -16.43
C VAL A 548 2.69 10.56 -17.52
N PHE A 549 1.67 9.69 -17.39
CA PHE A 549 1.38 8.67 -18.41
C PHE A 549 0.95 9.26 -19.76
N PRO A 550 0.07 10.29 -19.80
CA PRO A 550 -0.23 10.96 -21.06
C PRO A 550 1.03 11.55 -21.73
N ILE A 551 1.95 12.10 -20.93
CA ILE A 551 3.21 12.64 -21.45
C ILE A 551 4.08 11.50 -22.02
N ALA A 552 4.20 10.38 -21.29
CA ALA A 552 4.93 9.20 -21.77
C ALA A 552 4.42 8.71 -23.14
N ARG A 553 3.10 8.69 -23.35
CA ARG A 553 2.50 8.38 -24.65
C ARG A 553 2.91 9.38 -25.73
N THR A 554 2.88 10.67 -25.45
CA THR A 554 3.24 11.71 -26.44
C THR A 554 4.71 11.65 -26.87
N VAL A 555 5.61 11.21 -25.99
CA VAL A 555 7.04 11.02 -26.31
C VAL A 555 7.34 9.63 -26.89
N GLY A 556 6.32 8.81 -27.14
CA GLY A 556 6.44 7.51 -27.81
C GLY A 556 6.88 6.34 -26.90
N ILE A 557 6.77 6.47 -25.57
CA ILE A 557 7.08 5.39 -24.64
C ILE A 557 5.82 4.56 -24.40
N HIS A 558 5.94 3.24 -24.57
CA HIS A 558 4.85 2.31 -24.27
C HIS A 558 4.48 2.35 -22.78
N GLU A 559 3.18 2.47 -22.47
CA GLU A 559 2.70 2.72 -21.10
C GLU A 559 3.06 1.62 -20.11
N VAL A 560 3.01 0.34 -20.54
CA VAL A 560 3.45 -0.80 -19.71
C VAL A 560 4.93 -0.71 -19.39
N HIS A 561 5.77 -0.33 -20.36
CA HIS A 561 7.19 -0.18 -20.13
C HIS A 561 7.48 0.97 -19.17
N TYR A 562 6.83 2.12 -19.39
CA TYR A 562 6.93 3.26 -18.50
C TYR A 562 6.49 2.92 -17.07
N ALA A 563 5.38 2.18 -16.92
CA ALA A 563 4.90 1.71 -15.62
C ALA A 563 5.96 0.85 -14.92
N MET A 564 6.57 -0.12 -15.61
CA MET A 564 7.62 -0.96 -15.00
C MET A 564 8.81 -0.15 -14.54
N VAL A 565 9.30 0.78 -15.37
CA VAL A 565 10.45 1.63 -15.01
C VAL A 565 10.12 2.52 -13.81
N VAL A 566 8.96 3.17 -13.82
CA VAL A 566 8.54 4.11 -12.76
C VAL A 566 8.28 3.40 -11.43
N ILE A 567 7.52 2.30 -11.44
CA ILE A 567 7.26 1.51 -10.22
C ILE A 567 8.56 1.05 -9.60
N PHE A 568 9.48 0.65 -10.46
CA PHE A 568 10.68 0.04 -9.98
C PHE A 568 11.73 1.07 -9.50
N ALA A 569 11.81 2.22 -10.16
CA ALA A 569 12.48 3.42 -9.65
C ALA A 569 11.93 3.83 -8.27
N MET A 570 10.61 3.78 -8.12
CA MET A 570 9.93 4.08 -6.86
C MET A 570 10.22 3.04 -5.78
N GLY A 571 10.26 1.75 -6.12
CA GLY A 571 10.66 0.66 -5.24
C GLY A 571 12.09 0.83 -4.71
N ILE A 572 13.02 1.23 -5.58
CA ILE A 572 14.39 1.60 -5.20
C ILE A 572 14.37 2.73 -4.16
N GLY A 573 13.64 3.81 -4.42
CA GLY A 573 13.47 4.92 -3.47
C GLY A 573 12.92 4.46 -2.12
N LEU A 574 11.87 3.63 -2.15
CA LEU A 574 11.15 3.13 -0.98
C LEU A 574 12.01 2.32 -0.01
N PHE A 575 13.02 1.61 -0.54
CA PHE A 575 13.96 0.81 0.25
C PHE A 575 15.37 1.44 0.33
N ALA A 576 15.57 2.65 -0.21
CA ALA A 576 16.83 3.37 -0.12
C ALA A 576 16.94 4.17 1.20
N PRO A 577 17.91 3.86 2.08
CA PRO A 577 18.19 4.70 3.23
C PRO A 577 18.81 6.04 2.80
N PRO A 578 18.70 7.10 3.63
CA PRO A 578 18.20 7.12 5.01
C PRO A 578 16.72 7.50 5.14
N PHE A 579 15.97 7.56 4.04
CA PHE A 579 14.58 8.06 4.04
C PHE A 579 13.55 6.99 3.71
N GLY A 580 13.89 6.00 2.87
CA GLY A 580 12.96 4.98 2.39
C GLY A 580 12.15 4.33 3.50
N VAL A 581 10.84 4.62 3.53
CA VAL A 581 9.94 4.11 4.58
C VAL A 581 9.81 2.59 4.55
N GLY A 582 9.97 1.96 3.38
CA GLY A 582 10.00 0.51 3.23
C GLY A 582 11.23 -0.12 3.89
N TYR A 583 12.40 0.53 3.83
CA TYR A 583 13.60 0.08 4.55
C TYR A 583 13.36 0.03 6.06
N TYR A 584 12.75 1.07 6.64
CA TYR A 584 12.39 1.08 8.05
C TYR A 584 11.31 0.05 8.40
N GLY A 585 10.39 -0.24 7.47
CA GLY A 585 9.45 -1.37 7.58
C GLY A 585 10.17 -2.71 7.67
N ALA A 586 11.14 -2.96 6.78
CA ALA A 586 11.96 -4.18 6.82
C ALA A 586 12.75 -4.29 8.13
N CYS A 587 13.31 -3.19 8.64
CA CYS A 587 13.96 -3.14 9.97
C CYS A 587 12.99 -3.49 11.11
N ALA A 588 11.76 -2.98 11.07
CA ALA A 588 10.74 -3.27 12.09
C ALA A 588 10.32 -4.74 12.08
N ILE A 589 10.13 -5.33 10.89
CA ILE A 589 9.77 -6.75 10.73
C ILE A 589 10.91 -7.66 11.21
N SER A 590 12.14 -7.33 10.82
CA SER A 590 13.33 -8.11 11.16
C SER A 590 13.84 -7.89 12.59
N LYS A 591 13.36 -6.84 13.28
CA LYS A 591 13.84 -6.41 14.60
C LYS A 591 15.35 -6.09 14.59
N VAL A 592 15.85 -5.54 13.49
CA VAL A 592 17.26 -5.13 13.33
C VAL A 592 17.36 -3.61 13.37
N ASN A 593 18.42 -3.09 13.99
CA ASN A 593 18.67 -1.65 14.03
C ASN A 593 18.95 -1.12 12.60
N PRO A 594 18.24 -0.07 12.15
CA PRO A 594 18.47 0.54 10.83
C PRO A 594 19.93 0.92 10.54
N ASP A 595 20.69 1.33 11.55
CA ASP A 595 22.09 1.75 11.40
C ASP A 595 23.01 0.59 11.00
N GLU A 596 22.69 -0.63 11.41
CA GLU A 596 23.46 -1.83 11.06
C GLU A 596 23.28 -2.22 9.59
N GLY A 597 22.06 -2.06 9.07
CA GLY A 597 21.74 -2.40 7.68
C GLY A 597 22.27 -1.38 6.67
N MET A 598 22.38 -0.11 7.06
CA MET A 598 22.72 0.99 6.15
C MET A 598 24.13 0.84 5.56
N LYS A 599 25.05 0.21 6.28
CA LYS A 599 26.41 -0.09 5.78
C LYS A 599 26.44 -1.22 4.74
N HIS A 600 25.46 -2.11 4.76
CA HIS A 600 25.45 -3.35 3.97
C HIS A 600 24.56 -3.26 2.72
N ILE A 601 23.61 -2.32 2.66
CA ILE A 601 22.61 -2.25 1.60
C ILE A 601 23.11 -1.64 0.29
N TRP A 602 24.14 -0.80 0.30
CA TRP A 602 24.61 -0.07 -0.89
C TRP A 602 25.02 -0.99 -2.05
N GLY A 603 25.58 -2.16 -1.76
CA GLY A 603 25.92 -3.15 -2.79
C GLY A 603 24.69 -3.70 -3.50
N TYR A 604 23.60 -3.96 -2.77
CA TYR A 604 22.33 -4.38 -3.35
C TYR A 604 21.65 -3.22 -4.08
N MET A 605 21.69 -2.00 -3.52
CA MET A 605 21.09 -0.82 -4.12
C MET A 605 21.72 -0.49 -5.48
N ALA A 606 23.05 -0.56 -5.59
CA ALA A 606 23.75 -0.39 -6.86
C ALA A 606 23.29 -1.43 -7.90
N ALA A 607 23.10 -2.69 -7.50
CA ALA A 607 22.61 -3.73 -8.40
C ALA A 607 21.16 -3.50 -8.85
N LEU A 608 20.29 -3.01 -7.97
CA LEU A 608 18.92 -2.63 -8.33
C LEU A 608 18.90 -1.45 -9.31
N VAL A 609 19.73 -0.43 -9.10
CA VAL A 609 19.85 0.72 -10.02
C VAL A 609 20.39 0.27 -11.38
N VAL A 610 21.41 -0.59 -11.42
CA VAL A 610 21.90 -1.17 -12.68
C VAL A 610 20.80 -1.98 -13.37
N GLY A 611 20.08 -2.82 -12.63
CA GLY A 611 18.93 -3.57 -13.13
C GLY A 611 17.84 -2.65 -13.70
N LEU A 612 17.54 -1.54 -13.03
CA LEU A 612 16.59 -0.53 -13.50
C LEU A 612 17.04 0.09 -14.82
N LEU A 613 18.32 0.47 -14.93
CA LEU A 613 18.87 1.03 -16.16
C LEU A 613 18.82 0.03 -17.33
N VAL A 614 19.06 -1.26 -17.05
CA VAL A 614 18.90 -2.33 -18.04
C VAL A 614 17.44 -2.44 -18.48
N VAL A 615 16.49 -2.48 -17.55
CA VAL A 615 15.06 -2.52 -17.89
C VAL A 615 14.68 -1.30 -18.74
N ALA A 616 15.06 -0.09 -18.31
CA ALA A 616 14.78 1.16 -19.01
C ALA A 616 15.42 1.24 -20.41
N ALA A 617 16.60 0.65 -20.60
CA ALA A 617 17.30 0.65 -21.89
C ALA A 617 16.70 -0.34 -22.89
N PHE A 618 16.06 -1.42 -22.43
CA PHE A 618 15.54 -2.49 -23.27
C PHE A 618 14.03 -2.70 -23.08
N PRO A 619 13.17 -1.92 -23.78
CA PRO A 619 11.70 -2.01 -23.63
C PRO A 619 11.11 -3.40 -23.86
N TRP A 620 11.79 -4.25 -24.63
CA TRP A 620 11.40 -5.64 -24.86
C TRP A 620 11.29 -6.45 -23.56
N ILE A 621 12.05 -6.10 -22.52
CA ILE A 621 11.95 -6.73 -21.20
C ILE A 621 10.54 -6.53 -20.61
N SER A 622 9.93 -5.36 -20.80
CA SER A 622 8.57 -5.09 -20.29
C SER A 622 7.46 -5.37 -21.29
N THR A 623 7.76 -5.38 -22.60
CA THR A 623 6.73 -5.43 -23.66
C THR A 623 6.77 -6.69 -24.51
N GLY A 624 7.84 -7.49 -24.44
CA GLY A 624 8.08 -8.61 -25.35
C GLY A 624 7.07 -9.76 -25.24
N PHE A 625 6.34 -9.86 -24.13
CA PHE A 625 5.28 -10.85 -23.93
C PHE A 625 3.86 -10.30 -24.11
N LEU A 626 3.72 -9.01 -24.44
CA LEU A 626 2.42 -8.44 -24.79
C LEU A 626 2.00 -8.98 -26.16
N ARG A 627 0.71 -9.34 -26.29
CA ARG A 627 0.11 -9.84 -27.53
C ARG A 627 -0.71 -8.77 -28.22
#